data_AF-W4RWM9-F1
#
_entry.id   AF-W4RWM9-F1
#
_cell.length_a   1.000
_cell.length_b   1.000
_cell.length_c   1.000
_cell.angle_alpha   90.00
_cell.angle_beta   90.00
_cell.angle_gamma   90.00
#
_symmetry.space_group_name_H-M   'P 1'
#
loop_
_entity.id
_entity.type
_entity.pdbx_description
1 polymer ?
#
loop_
_entity_poly.entity_id
_entity_poly.type
_entity_poly.pdbx_seq_one_letter_code
_entity_poly.pdbx_strand_id
1 'polypeptide(L)'
;MKIVKKKGPDTNRHDYLQYCGTYIDKTGKEKAFTPDLIITKNWNWLNKENDVEYRAVVEVKSPYLQPIYKKDYEKYGENLKKELRCHLSAKNNNKVILTDAMKWEFYKKNKEDNELVPIRTFKLYDLSGGRGKWEWKKDQQGIVENDVIKGLFGDNLTYTKPIEEFEELKNFLKEFLNNEE
;
A
#
# COMPACT_ATOMS: atom_id res chain seq x y z
N MET A 1 -28.06 35.57 5.97
CA MET A 1 -26.92 35.00 6.74
C MET A 1 -26.35 33.82 5.97
N LYS A 2 -25.15 33.92 5.40
CA LYS A 2 -24.46 32.77 4.78
C LYS A 2 -23.92 31.88 5.91
N ILE A 3 -24.51 30.71 6.10
CA ILE A 3 -23.98 29.71 7.02
C ILE A 3 -22.66 29.20 6.43
N VAL A 4 -21.55 29.64 7.00
CA VAL A 4 -20.23 29.11 6.68
C VAL A 4 -20.19 27.68 7.22
N LYS A 5 -20.35 26.69 6.33
CA LYS A 5 -20.11 25.28 6.68
C LYS A 5 -18.67 25.17 7.16
N LYS A 6 -18.47 24.95 8.46
CA LYS A 6 -17.17 24.55 9.01
C LYS A 6 -16.72 23.29 8.26
N LYS A 7 -15.66 23.41 7.47
CA LYS A 7 -14.88 22.24 7.04
C LYS A 7 -14.09 21.79 8.28
N GLY A 8 -14.47 20.66 8.84
CA GLY A 8 -13.89 20.09 10.06
C GLY A 8 -14.48 18.70 10.33
N PRO A 9 -13.90 17.93 11.27
CA PRO A 9 -14.23 16.51 11.51
C PRO A 9 -15.67 16.26 11.98
N ASP A 10 -16.35 17.28 12.51
CA ASP A 10 -17.76 17.22 12.92
C ASP A 10 -18.72 17.65 11.81
N THR A 11 -18.65 16.99 10.66
CA THR A 11 -19.78 17.05 9.72
C THR A 11 -20.48 15.72 9.74
N ASN A 12 -21.78 15.70 10.07
CA ASN A 12 -22.66 14.52 9.98
C ASN A 12 -22.68 13.85 8.59
N ARG A 13 -21.93 14.39 7.62
CA ARG A 13 -21.93 14.06 6.20
C ARG A 13 -20.74 13.19 5.76
N HIS A 14 -19.67 13.15 6.56
CA HIS A 14 -18.55 12.25 6.32
C HIS A 14 -18.65 11.04 7.26
N ASP A 15 -18.37 9.86 6.73
CA ASP A 15 -18.33 8.61 7.48
C ASP A 15 -16.96 7.96 7.31
N TYR A 16 -16.10 8.16 8.30
CA TYR A 16 -14.78 7.54 8.32
C TYR A 16 -14.88 6.01 8.31
N LEU A 17 -15.94 5.41 8.88
CA LEU A 17 -16.05 3.95 9.02
C LEU A 17 -16.24 3.22 7.68
N GLN A 18 -16.52 3.95 6.60
CA GLN A 18 -16.56 3.37 5.27
C GLN A 18 -15.20 2.84 4.83
N TYR A 19 -14.10 3.47 5.26
CA TYR A 19 -12.75 3.08 4.84
C TYR A 19 -11.74 2.95 5.99
N CYS A 20 -12.00 3.56 7.13
CA CYS A 20 -11.26 3.35 8.36
C CYS A 20 -11.78 2.09 9.05
N GLY A 21 -10.83 1.34 9.61
CA GLY A 21 -11.14 0.38 10.65
C GLY A 21 -11.67 1.03 11.92
N THR A 22 -12.02 0.21 12.91
CA THR A 22 -12.32 0.69 14.25
C THR A 22 -11.51 0.01 15.33
N TYR A 23 -11.34 0.71 16.45
CA TYR A 23 -10.82 0.15 17.69
C TYR A 23 -11.64 0.67 18.88
N ILE A 24 -11.70 -0.15 19.93
CA ILE A 24 -12.26 0.27 21.21
C ILE A 24 -11.17 0.99 22.00
N ASP A 25 -11.42 2.24 22.37
CA ASP A 25 -10.49 3.01 23.17
C ASP A 25 -10.54 2.63 24.66
N LYS A 26 -9.67 3.23 25.48
CA LYS A 26 -9.58 2.94 26.92
C LYS A 26 -10.86 3.24 27.70
N THR A 27 -11.80 4.00 27.11
CA THR A 27 -13.08 4.36 27.71
C THR A 27 -14.23 3.45 27.26
N GLY A 28 -13.94 2.44 26.44
CA GLY A 28 -14.96 1.55 25.86
C GLY A 28 -15.64 2.13 24.62
N LYS A 29 -15.18 3.27 24.10
CA LYS A 29 -15.79 3.93 22.95
C LYS A 29 -15.13 3.45 21.65
N GLU A 30 -15.96 3.08 20.67
CA GLU A 30 -15.50 2.78 19.32
C GLU A 30 -15.02 4.06 18.61
N LYS A 31 -13.80 4.01 18.07
CA LYS A 31 -13.18 5.11 17.33
C LYS A 31 -12.64 4.61 15.99
N ALA A 32 -12.69 5.49 15.00
CA ALA A 32 -12.06 5.23 13.70
C ALA A 32 -10.54 5.14 13.85
N PHE A 33 -9.95 4.12 13.24
CA PHE A 33 -8.51 3.98 13.07
C PHE A 33 -8.13 4.47 11.68
N THR A 34 -7.52 5.66 11.61
CA THR A 34 -7.28 6.34 10.33
C THR A 34 -5.98 5.80 9.70
N PRO A 35 -6.00 5.37 8.42
CA PRO A 35 -4.79 4.98 7.71
C PRO A 35 -3.94 6.20 7.31
N ASP A 36 -2.69 5.98 6.94
CA ASP A 36 -1.84 7.05 6.41
C ASP A 36 -2.35 7.57 5.06
N LEU A 37 -2.76 6.66 4.16
CA LEU A 37 -3.35 7.02 2.86
C LEU A 37 -4.56 6.14 2.52
N ILE A 38 -5.38 6.67 1.62
CA ILE A 38 -6.53 5.98 1.03
C ILE A 38 -6.46 6.06 -0.50
N ILE A 39 -6.73 4.95 -1.16
CA ILE A 39 -6.83 4.86 -2.61
C ILE A 39 -8.30 4.67 -2.97
N THR A 40 -8.83 5.56 -3.80
CA THR A 40 -10.26 5.59 -4.11
C THR A 40 -10.52 6.17 -5.50
N LYS A 41 -11.63 5.77 -6.12
CA LYS A 41 -12.21 6.49 -7.27
C LYS A 41 -13.36 7.38 -6.79
N ASN A 42 -13.50 8.53 -7.43
CA ASN A 42 -14.56 9.51 -7.15
C ASN A 42 -14.57 9.99 -5.69
N TRP A 43 -13.39 10.28 -5.12
CA TRP A 43 -13.29 10.79 -3.76
C TRP A 43 -14.25 11.95 -3.53
N ASN A 44 -15.06 11.82 -2.48
CA ASN A 44 -15.97 12.87 -2.06
C ASN A 44 -16.00 12.93 -0.53
N TRP A 45 -15.80 14.13 0.01
CA TRP A 45 -15.90 14.35 1.45
C TRP A 45 -17.30 14.02 1.99
N LEU A 46 -18.35 14.18 1.18
CA LEU A 46 -19.73 13.86 1.53
C LEU A 46 -20.07 12.38 1.19
N ASN A 47 -19.20 11.45 1.61
CA ASN A 47 -19.28 10.02 1.26
C ASN A 47 -20.51 9.26 1.81
N LYS A 48 -21.32 9.88 2.67
CA LYS A 48 -22.64 9.33 3.03
C LYS A 48 -23.68 9.52 1.95
N GLU A 49 -23.53 10.58 1.14
CA GLU A 49 -24.49 11.01 0.12
C GLU A 49 -23.99 10.73 -1.31
N ASN A 50 -22.73 10.30 -1.45
CA ASN A 50 -22.06 10.11 -2.73
C ASN A 50 -21.41 8.74 -2.75
N ASP A 51 -21.44 8.08 -3.90
CA ASP A 51 -20.75 6.82 -4.10
C ASP A 51 -19.24 7.07 -4.23
N VAL A 52 -18.48 6.55 -3.27
CA VAL A 52 -17.03 6.63 -3.22
C VAL A 52 -16.50 5.22 -3.26
N GLU A 53 -15.72 4.91 -4.28
CA GLU A 53 -15.23 3.55 -4.48
C GLU A 53 -13.87 3.40 -3.81
N TYR A 54 -13.85 2.82 -2.62
CA TYR A 54 -12.63 2.56 -1.87
C TYR A 54 -11.91 1.32 -2.44
N ARG A 55 -10.65 1.51 -2.85
CA ARG A 55 -9.86 0.45 -3.51
C ARG A 55 -8.86 -0.20 -2.56
N ALA A 56 -8.24 0.58 -1.68
CA ALA A 56 -7.35 0.10 -0.62
C ALA A 56 -7.05 1.24 0.37
N VAL A 57 -6.52 0.88 1.54
CA VAL A 57 -5.78 1.81 2.40
C VAL A 57 -4.30 1.47 2.41
N VAL A 58 -3.46 2.46 2.67
CA VAL A 58 -2.00 2.29 2.80
C VAL A 58 -1.57 2.68 4.20
N GLU A 59 -0.84 1.78 4.84
CA GLU A 59 -0.14 2.01 6.10
C GLU A 59 1.36 2.09 5.81
N VAL A 60 1.96 3.24 6.12
CA VAL A 60 3.35 3.56 5.82
C VAL A 60 4.16 3.57 7.12
N LYS A 61 5.15 2.69 7.22
CA LYS A 61 6.10 2.68 8.34
C LYS A 61 7.41 3.34 7.95
N SER A 62 8.08 3.91 8.95
CA SER A 62 9.41 4.48 8.75
C SER A 62 10.43 3.35 8.57
N PRO A 63 11.23 3.33 7.49
CA PRO A 63 12.32 2.37 7.33
C PRO A 63 13.44 2.55 8.38
N TYR A 64 13.42 3.65 9.16
CA TYR A 64 14.38 3.91 10.22
C TYR A 64 13.81 3.59 11.61
N LEU A 65 12.61 4.09 11.92
CA LEU A 65 12.02 3.95 13.25
C LEU A 65 11.23 2.65 13.42
N GLN A 66 10.55 2.20 12.36
CA GLN A 66 9.68 1.02 12.37
C GLN A 66 9.91 0.13 11.13
N PRO A 67 11.16 -0.27 10.84
CA PRO A 67 11.47 -1.04 9.64
C PRO A 67 10.73 -2.38 9.63
N ILE A 68 9.98 -2.60 8.56
CA ILE A 68 9.31 -3.86 8.26
C ILE A 68 10.11 -4.68 7.24
N TYR A 69 10.92 -4.02 6.40
CA TYR A 69 11.66 -4.69 5.33
C TYR A 69 12.57 -5.82 5.83
N LYS A 70 13.14 -5.68 7.04
CA LYS A 70 14.04 -6.67 7.68
C LYS A 70 13.33 -7.79 8.43
N LYS A 71 12.01 -7.83 8.38
CA LYS A 71 11.18 -8.75 9.15
C LYS A 71 10.25 -9.51 8.22
N ASP A 72 9.98 -10.75 8.56
CA ASP A 72 8.88 -11.51 8.00
C ASP A 72 7.64 -11.27 8.86
N TYR A 73 6.45 -11.51 8.30
CA TYR A 73 5.16 -11.19 8.93
C TYR A 73 5.03 -11.78 10.35
N GLU A 74 5.53 -13.00 10.55
CA GLU A 74 5.47 -13.73 11.82
C GLU A 74 6.18 -12.97 12.95
N LYS A 75 7.22 -12.19 12.60
CA LYS A 75 8.05 -11.39 13.52
C LYS A 75 7.48 -9.99 13.77
N TYR A 76 6.33 -9.65 13.20
CA TYR A 76 5.67 -8.37 13.49
C TYR A 76 5.13 -8.34 14.92
N GLY A 77 5.30 -7.19 15.57
CA GLY A 77 4.73 -6.98 16.90
C GLY A 77 3.20 -6.91 16.84
N GLU A 78 2.54 -7.29 17.94
CA GLU A 78 1.08 -7.35 18.00
C GLU A 78 0.39 -6.01 17.76
N ASN A 79 1.05 -4.89 18.07
CA ASN A 79 0.52 -3.56 17.74
C ASN A 79 0.33 -3.41 16.22
N LEU A 80 1.35 -3.73 15.42
CA LEU A 80 1.25 -3.64 13.96
C LEU A 80 0.19 -4.61 13.42
N LYS A 81 0.17 -5.86 13.90
CA LYS A 81 -0.87 -6.82 13.48
C LYS A 81 -2.27 -6.32 13.84
N LYS A 82 -2.45 -5.69 15.00
CA LYS A 82 -3.71 -5.08 15.41
C LYS A 82 -4.11 -3.94 14.48
N GLU A 83 -3.19 -3.06 14.11
CA GLU A 83 -3.43 -1.96 13.15
C GLU A 83 -3.94 -2.51 11.81
N LEU A 84 -3.29 -3.54 11.27
CA LEU A 84 -3.70 -4.17 10.01
C LEU A 84 -5.10 -4.82 10.12
N ARG A 85 -5.40 -5.51 11.24
CA ARG A 85 -6.74 -6.08 11.49
C ARG A 85 -7.81 -4.99 11.59
N CYS A 86 -7.50 -3.88 12.26
CA CYS A 86 -8.38 -2.73 12.30
C CYS A 86 -8.66 -2.24 10.89
N HIS A 87 -7.65 -1.94 10.08
CA HIS A 87 -7.86 -1.48 8.70
C HIS A 87 -8.71 -2.43 7.84
N LEU A 88 -8.53 -3.74 7.99
CA LEU A 88 -9.34 -4.76 7.31
C LEU A 88 -10.78 -4.90 7.88
N SER A 89 -11.08 -4.30 9.03
CA SER A 89 -12.43 -4.29 9.62
C SER A 89 -13.35 -3.23 9.02
N ALA A 90 -12.82 -2.31 8.19
CA ALA A 90 -13.58 -1.27 7.52
C ALA A 90 -14.79 -1.83 6.74
N LYS A 91 -15.85 -1.00 6.63
CA LYS A 91 -17.13 -1.44 6.04
C LYS A 91 -17.05 -1.65 4.53
N ASN A 92 -16.47 -0.69 3.81
CA ASN A 92 -16.42 -0.65 2.34
C ASN A 92 -14.99 -0.79 1.81
N ASN A 93 -14.03 -1.19 2.65
CA ASN A 93 -12.66 -1.49 2.24
C ASN A 93 -12.23 -2.84 2.83
N ASN A 94 -11.70 -3.72 1.97
CA ASN A 94 -11.20 -5.03 2.35
C ASN A 94 -9.71 -5.23 2.03
N LYS A 95 -9.00 -4.16 1.69
CA LYS A 95 -7.62 -4.22 1.19
C LYS A 95 -6.71 -3.26 1.98
N VAL A 96 -5.54 -3.75 2.35
CA VAL A 96 -4.50 -2.97 3.04
C VAL A 96 -3.17 -3.20 2.34
N ILE A 97 -2.45 -2.11 2.09
CA ILE A 97 -1.06 -2.11 1.62
C ILE A 97 -0.19 -1.63 2.77
N LEU A 98 0.71 -2.48 3.27
CA LEU A 98 1.69 -2.12 4.27
C LEU A 98 3.04 -1.89 3.57
N THR A 99 3.68 -0.75 3.83
CA THR A 99 4.99 -0.46 3.23
C THR A 99 5.89 0.40 4.09
N ASP A 100 7.19 0.25 3.95
CA ASP A 100 8.21 1.22 4.38
C ASP A 100 9.01 1.77 3.19
N ALA A 101 8.38 1.76 2.01
CA ALA A 101 8.94 2.02 0.68
C ALA A 101 9.98 0.97 0.20
N MET A 102 10.62 0.22 1.09
CA MET A 102 11.57 -0.84 0.74
C MET A 102 10.90 -2.21 0.59
N LYS A 103 9.92 -2.49 1.45
CA LYS A 103 9.07 -3.69 1.37
C LYS A 103 7.61 -3.27 1.19
N TRP A 104 6.89 -4.03 0.38
CA TRP A 104 5.47 -3.83 0.12
C TRP A 104 4.74 -5.15 0.38
N GLU A 105 3.77 -5.13 1.28
CA GLU A 105 2.93 -6.28 1.60
C GLU A 105 1.47 -5.94 1.36
N PHE A 106 0.77 -6.89 0.76
CA PHE A 106 -0.61 -6.74 0.35
C PHE A 106 -1.47 -7.69 1.16
N TYR A 107 -2.56 -7.16 1.73
CA TYR A 107 -3.49 -7.92 2.55
C TYR A 107 -4.90 -7.74 2.00
N LYS A 108 -5.66 -8.84 1.94
CA LYS A 108 -7.09 -8.84 1.60
C LYS A 108 -7.85 -9.51 2.73
N LYS A 109 -9.00 -8.94 3.12
CA LYS A 109 -9.90 -9.53 4.13
C LYS A 109 -10.41 -10.85 3.58
N ASN A 110 -10.04 -11.96 4.22
CA ASN A 110 -10.65 -13.25 3.98
C ASN A 110 -11.83 -13.40 4.96
N LYS A 111 -12.99 -13.86 4.46
CA LYS A 111 -14.19 -14.11 5.29
C LYS A 111 -14.17 -15.50 5.91
N GLU A 112 -13.41 -16.43 5.33
CA GLU A 112 -13.37 -17.83 5.70
C GLU A 112 -12.27 -18.09 6.74
N ASP A 113 -11.11 -17.47 6.55
CA ASP A 113 -10.01 -17.48 7.53
C ASP A 113 -9.80 -16.08 8.11
N ASN A 114 -9.90 -15.97 9.43
CA ASN A 114 -9.51 -14.77 10.18
C ASN A 114 -7.96 -14.58 10.21
N GLU A 115 -7.22 -15.34 9.39
CA GLU A 115 -5.78 -15.25 9.30
C GLU A 115 -5.38 -13.95 8.60
N LEU A 116 -4.69 -13.10 9.37
CA LEU A 116 -3.99 -11.96 8.82
C LEU A 116 -2.68 -12.48 8.22
N VAL A 117 -2.60 -12.70 6.93
CA VAL A 117 -1.33 -13.03 6.24
C VAL A 117 -1.23 -12.23 4.94
N PRO A 118 -0.03 -11.81 4.53
CA PRO A 118 0.13 -11.10 3.25
C PRO A 118 -0.14 -12.06 2.09
N ILE A 119 -0.98 -11.63 1.14
CA ILE A 119 -1.26 -12.39 -0.10
C ILE A 119 -0.12 -12.24 -1.12
N ARG A 120 0.67 -11.17 -1.00
CA ARG A 120 1.83 -10.90 -1.84
C ARG A 120 2.80 -9.98 -1.11
N THR A 121 4.09 -10.19 -1.35
CA THR A 121 5.18 -9.40 -0.78
C THR A 121 6.20 -9.08 -1.86
N PHE A 122 6.60 -7.81 -1.96
CA PHE A 122 7.69 -7.34 -2.81
C PHE A 122 8.78 -6.70 -1.95
N LYS A 123 10.05 -6.93 -2.33
CA LYS A 123 11.23 -6.33 -1.70
C LYS A 123 12.03 -5.60 -2.78
N LEU A 124 12.17 -4.29 -2.64
CA LEU A 124 12.78 -3.39 -3.64
C LEU A 124 14.25 -3.01 -3.32
N TYR A 125 14.89 -3.73 -2.41
CA TYR A 125 16.24 -3.42 -1.92
C TYR A 125 17.16 -4.64 -2.05
N ASP A 126 18.46 -4.37 -2.19
CA ASP A 126 19.51 -5.36 -2.01
C ASP A 126 20.33 -5.07 -0.74
N LEU A 127 20.74 -6.14 -0.07
CA LEU A 127 21.72 -6.07 1.02
C LEU A 127 23.11 -6.24 0.42
N SER A 128 23.80 -5.14 0.14
CA SER A 128 25.17 -5.20 -0.37
C SER A 128 26.21 -5.04 0.75
N GLY A 129 27.28 -5.84 0.63
CA GLY A 129 28.56 -5.60 1.28
C GLY A 129 28.59 -5.57 2.81
N GLY A 130 28.30 -6.70 3.47
CA GLY A 130 28.78 -7.10 4.82
C GLY A 130 28.55 -6.17 6.04
N ARG A 131 28.13 -4.92 5.83
CA ARG A 131 27.98 -3.85 6.82
C ARG A 131 26.67 -3.07 6.65
N GLY A 132 25.66 -3.68 6.02
CA GLY A 132 24.29 -3.16 6.04
C GLY A 132 24.09 -1.82 5.33
N LYS A 133 24.82 -1.56 4.24
CA LYS A 133 24.48 -0.45 3.35
C LYS A 133 23.29 -0.85 2.48
N TRP A 134 22.23 -0.05 2.56
CA TRP A 134 21.05 -0.19 1.71
C TRP A 134 21.37 0.38 0.34
N GLU A 135 21.27 -0.46 -0.67
CA GLU A 135 21.22 0.02 -2.04
C GLU A 135 19.87 -0.39 -2.60
N TRP A 136 19.16 0.58 -3.18
CA TRP A 136 18.04 0.25 -4.06
C TRP A 136 18.55 -0.74 -5.09
N LYS A 137 17.71 -1.73 -5.46
CA LYS A 137 18.00 -2.55 -6.62
C LYS A 137 18.33 -1.61 -7.77
N LYS A 138 19.52 -1.75 -8.36
CA LYS A 138 19.95 -0.89 -9.44
C LYS A 138 19.39 -1.42 -10.75
N ASP A 139 19.16 -0.51 -11.67
CA ASP A 139 18.76 -0.87 -13.02
C ASP A 139 19.75 -1.87 -13.63
N GLN A 140 19.24 -2.88 -14.31
CA GLN A 140 20.06 -3.83 -15.06
C GLN A 140 20.40 -3.22 -16.42
N GLN A 141 21.65 -3.33 -16.88
CA GLN A 141 22.00 -2.99 -18.25
C GLN A 141 21.45 -4.07 -19.19
N GLY A 142 20.62 -3.67 -20.14
CA GLY A 142 20.16 -4.51 -21.25
C GLY A 142 20.89 -4.17 -22.55
N ILE A 143 21.00 -5.14 -23.45
CA ILE A 143 21.51 -4.97 -24.82
C ILE A 143 20.30 -5.00 -25.76
N VAL A 144 20.27 -4.10 -26.74
CA VAL A 144 19.20 -4.11 -27.76
C VAL A 144 19.40 -5.29 -28.72
N GLU A 145 18.56 -6.31 -28.61
CA GLU A 145 18.50 -7.46 -29.53
C GLU A 145 17.55 -7.19 -30.72
N ASN A 146 17.75 -6.08 -31.44
CA ASN A 146 16.96 -5.76 -32.63
C ASN A 146 17.89 -5.45 -33.81
N ASP A 147 17.80 -6.24 -34.88
CA ASP A 147 18.73 -6.19 -36.01
C ASP A 147 18.67 -4.88 -36.80
N VAL A 148 17.51 -4.22 -36.83
CA VAL A 148 17.35 -2.89 -37.46
C VAL A 148 18.06 -1.82 -36.62
N ILE A 149 17.94 -1.87 -35.30
CA ILE A 149 18.58 -0.92 -34.38
C ILE A 149 20.10 -1.17 -34.33
N LYS A 150 20.55 -2.42 -34.32
CA LYS A 150 21.97 -2.79 -34.44
C LYS A 150 22.57 -2.25 -35.73
N GLY A 151 21.85 -2.38 -36.86
CA GLY A 151 22.28 -1.85 -38.14
C GLY A 151 22.40 -0.33 -38.20
N LEU A 152 21.61 0.41 -37.42
CA LEU A 152 21.60 1.87 -37.41
C LEU A 152 22.59 2.48 -36.40
N PHE A 153 22.84 1.80 -35.28
CA PHE A 153 23.53 2.41 -34.13
C PHE A 153 24.61 1.51 -33.49
N GLY A 154 24.87 0.32 -34.03
CA GLY A 154 25.91 -0.61 -33.59
C GLY A 154 25.48 -1.59 -32.49
N ASP A 155 26.32 -2.60 -32.23
CA ASP A 155 26.04 -3.74 -31.35
C ASP A 155 26.04 -3.45 -29.85
N ASN A 156 26.43 -2.23 -29.44
CA ASN A 156 26.69 -1.87 -28.04
C ASN A 156 25.71 -0.83 -27.47
N LEU A 157 24.49 -0.78 -28.00
CA LEU A 157 23.46 0.11 -27.46
C LEU A 157 22.94 -0.45 -26.14
N THR A 158 23.55 0.02 -25.06
CA THR A 158 23.13 -0.27 -23.69
C THR A 158 21.95 0.60 -23.33
N TYR A 159 20.90 -0.02 -22.78
CA TYR A 159 19.82 0.72 -22.15
C TYR A 159 19.62 0.27 -20.70
N THR A 160 19.03 1.15 -19.93
CA THR A 160 18.67 0.92 -18.54
C THR A 160 17.35 0.17 -18.49
N LYS A 161 17.36 -1.12 -18.15
CA LYS A 161 16.14 -1.92 -17.98
C LYS A 161 15.49 -1.55 -16.63
N PRO A 162 14.18 -1.30 -16.58
CA PRO A 162 13.47 -1.14 -15.32
C PRO A 162 13.71 -2.35 -14.40
N ILE A 163 13.86 -2.10 -13.10
CA ILE A 163 13.97 -3.15 -12.09
C ILE A 163 12.73 -4.06 -12.19
N GLU A 164 12.96 -5.36 -12.39
CA GLU A 164 11.90 -6.35 -12.62
C GLU A 164 10.87 -6.33 -11.48
N GLU A 165 11.32 -6.29 -10.24
CA GLU A 165 10.44 -6.25 -9.06
C GLU A 165 9.59 -4.96 -9.01
N PHE A 166 10.06 -3.86 -9.61
CA PHE A 166 9.28 -2.63 -9.68
C PHE A 166 8.16 -2.74 -10.73
N GLU A 167 8.44 -3.34 -11.88
CA GLU A 167 7.40 -3.62 -12.88
C GLU A 167 6.40 -4.67 -12.36
N GLU A 168 6.85 -5.71 -11.67
CA GLU A 168 5.96 -6.66 -11.02
C GLU A 168 5.08 -5.99 -9.95
N LEU A 169 5.67 -5.17 -9.07
CA LEU A 169 4.92 -4.42 -8.06
C LEU A 169 3.87 -3.52 -8.71
N LYS A 170 4.25 -2.80 -9.76
CA LYS A 170 3.36 -1.89 -10.49
C LYS A 170 2.20 -2.64 -11.16
N ASN A 171 2.46 -3.80 -11.78
CA ASN A 171 1.43 -4.62 -12.40
C ASN A 171 0.50 -5.21 -11.32
N PHE A 172 1.07 -5.81 -10.29
CA PHE A 172 0.31 -6.34 -9.17
C PHE A 172 -0.52 -5.26 -8.46
N LEU A 173 0.01 -4.04 -8.29
CA LEU A 173 -0.74 -2.93 -7.69
C LEU A 173 -1.97 -2.56 -8.53
N LYS A 174 -1.85 -2.54 -9.86
CA LYS A 174 -3.00 -2.29 -10.75
C LYS A 174 -4.07 -3.37 -10.59
N GLU A 175 -3.66 -4.64 -10.64
CA GLU A 175 -4.56 -5.79 -10.45
C GLU A 175 -5.18 -5.77 -9.04
N PHE A 176 -4.37 -5.55 -8.01
CA PHE A 176 -4.82 -5.50 -6.63
C PHE A 176 -5.83 -4.38 -6.38
N LEU A 177 -5.73 -3.23 -7.05
CA LEU A 177 -6.69 -2.13 -6.90
C LEU A 177 -7.93 -2.29 -7.78
N ASN A 178 -7.83 -2.99 -8.90
CA ASN A 178 -8.95 -3.28 -9.77
C ASN A 178 -9.68 -4.52 -9.23
N ASN A 179 -10.85 -4.32 -8.60
CA ASN A 179 -11.72 -5.40 -8.13
C ASN A 179 -12.32 -6.19 -9.31
N GLU A 180 -11.49 -6.89 -10.09
CA GLU A 180 -11.97 -7.93 -11.00
C GLU A 180 -12.14 -9.21 -10.17
N GLU A 181 -13.37 -9.39 -9.67
CA GLU A 181 -13.97 -10.72 -9.48
C GLU A 181 -14.73 -11.07 -10.76
#